data_AF-A0A0R0CBG6-F1
#
_entry.id   AF-A0A0R0CBG6-F1
#
_cell.length_a   1.000
_cell.length_b   1.000
_cell.length_c   1.000
_cell.angle_alpha   90.00
_cell.angle_beta   90.00
_cell.angle_gamma   90.00
#
_symmetry.space_group_name_H-M   'P 1'
#
loop_
_entity.id
_entity.type
_entity.pdbx_description
1 polymer ?
#
loop_
_entity_poly.entity_id
_entity_poly.type
_entity_poly.pdbx_seq_one_letter_code
_entity_poly.pdbx_strand_id
1 'polypeptide(L)'
;MRTLSKRLNLGSLILALALLSTVVALANTLLASYRVQRDQLISSTLEANRVYANKLAETTQNFVLSSQQQLAYTAMLLGRHGMDDRRAQDEASRLQLQTNSFNSVLIVNQTGLVMATSPQTLYLKGDTLRSEGNRIALERRQPMISDPYDSATGKLLVAMSHPVFDAQGMYRGYVSGTIYLRQRSILQSLLGTHYYRDGSYLYVVDRNGRLLYHADPERVGGYAPGNRVIDAVVRGQRGATQVTNSRGVSMLAGYAPVPATGWGIVAQRPAASTLQPLSQLMSSVIWRAIPLGVLSLLVTWWFARRISLPLWQLARNVQEGDTGRAISDVGGIRAWYFEVAQLKQAVLYSFNALQDRIGTLNRASRTDPLTGLLNRRGLQQALETWKAQGQSFAILALDIDRFKGINDQHGHAVGDQVIGHIAEQMRRYSRDGDVLCRNGGEEFLMLLPTTDADDALLIAERLRKQIATQLLDPVGHVSVSVGVAHYPTFDADAEQALRMADKALYMAKEQGRNRSVTYPYR
;
A
#
# COMPACT_ATOMS: atom_id res chain seq x y z
N MET A 1 29.30 24.28 -12.42
CA MET A 1 28.71 23.10 -11.73
C MET A 1 27.39 23.51 -11.09
N ARG A 2 26.25 23.22 -11.73
CA ARG A 2 24.92 23.53 -11.15
C ARG A 2 24.53 22.42 -10.18
N THR A 3 24.26 22.80 -8.94
CA THR A 3 23.76 21.94 -7.87
C THR A 3 22.43 21.31 -8.28
N LEU A 4 22.44 20.01 -8.58
CA LEU A 4 21.24 19.18 -8.64
C LEU A 4 20.51 19.33 -7.30
N SER A 5 19.36 19.99 -7.29
CA SER A 5 18.56 20.12 -6.07
C SER A 5 18.23 18.72 -5.56
N LYS A 6 18.41 18.47 -4.25
CA LYS A 6 18.06 17.21 -3.55
C LYS A 6 16.54 16.99 -3.44
N ARG A 7 15.75 17.42 -4.42
CA ARG A 7 14.29 17.24 -4.41
C ARG A 7 13.96 15.89 -5.05
N LEU A 8 13.13 15.12 -4.36
CA LEU A 8 12.62 13.84 -4.86
C LEU A 8 11.85 14.09 -6.17
N ASN A 9 12.08 13.24 -7.18
CA ASN A 9 11.33 13.33 -8.43
C ASN A 9 9.91 12.76 -8.22
N LEU A 10 8.97 13.15 -9.10
CA LEU A 10 7.57 12.72 -9.01
C LEU A 10 7.43 11.18 -8.99
N GLY A 11 8.26 10.47 -9.76
CA GLY A 11 8.27 9.00 -9.77
C GLY A 11 8.67 8.39 -8.43
N SER A 12 9.67 8.96 -7.75
CA SER A 12 10.09 8.57 -6.39
C SER A 12 8.98 8.80 -5.39
N LEU A 13 8.25 9.91 -5.51
CA LEU A 13 7.17 10.27 -4.59
C LEU A 13 5.96 9.32 -4.75
N ILE A 14 5.57 9.03 -5.99
CA ILE A 14 4.51 8.05 -6.30
C ILE A 14 4.87 6.68 -5.74
N LEU A 15 6.11 6.22 -5.99
CA LEU A 15 6.57 4.92 -5.50
C LEU A 15 6.60 4.87 -3.97
N ALA A 16 7.09 5.92 -3.30
CA ALA A 16 7.15 5.99 -1.85
C ALA A 16 5.74 5.97 -1.22
N LEU A 17 4.80 6.74 -1.78
CA LEU A 17 3.42 6.79 -1.31
C LEU A 17 2.72 5.44 -1.49
N ALA A 18 2.90 4.81 -2.66
CA ALA A 18 2.31 3.51 -2.94
C ALA A 18 2.91 2.42 -2.03
N LEU A 19 4.23 2.37 -1.87
CA LEU A 19 4.90 1.45 -0.95
C LEU A 19 4.38 1.61 0.48
N LEU A 20 4.30 2.86 0.98
CA LEU A 20 3.79 3.15 2.31
C LEU A 20 2.34 2.67 2.47
N SER A 21 1.48 2.98 1.51
CA SER A 21 0.08 2.55 1.50
C SER A 21 -0.05 1.03 1.52
N THR A 22 0.72 0.32 0.68
CA THR A 22 0.74 -1.15 0.64
C THR A 22 1.22 -1.74 1.96
N VAL A 23 2.29 -1.21 2.56
CA VAL A 23 2.81 -1.69 3.85
C VAL A 23 1.78 -1.50 4.97
N VAL A 24 1.15 -0.32 5.03
CA VAL A 24 0.12 -0.03 6.04
C VAL A 24 -1.09 -0.94 5.86
N ALA A 25 -1.57 -1.11 4.62
CA ALA A 25 -2.71 -1.98 4.32
C ALA A 25 -2.41 -3.46 4.67
N LEU A 26 -1.21 -3.94 4.32
CA LEU A 26 -0.77 -5.31 4.64
C LEU A 26 -0.65 -5.50 6.15
N ALA A 27 -0.02 -4.57 6.87
CA ALA A 27 0.12 -4.64 8.31
C ALA A 27 -1.24 -4.64 9.02
N ASN A 28 -2.16 -3.77 8.60
CA ASN A 28 -3.52 -3.72 9.13
C ASN A 28 -4.27 -5.04 8.89
N THR A 29 -4.15 -5.61 7.68
CA THR A 29 -4.81 -6.86 7.30
C THR A 29 -4.27 -8.04 8.11
N LEU A 30 -2.95 -8.15 8.26
CA LEU A 30 -2.31 -9.20 9.07
C LEU A 30 -2.69 -9.08 10.55
N LEU A 31 -2.70 -7.86 11.09
CA LEU A 31 -3.09 -7.62 12.49
C LEU A 31 -4.56 -7.97 12.74
N ALA A 32 -5.45 -7.56 11.84
CA ALA A 32 -6.88 -7.88 11.90
C ALA A 32 -7.10 -9.40 11.81
N SER A 33 -6.45 -10.06 10.84
CA SER A 33 -6.54 -11.51 10.65
C SER A 33 -6.04 -12.27 11.89
N TYR A 34 -4.91 -11.87 12.46
CA TYR A 34 -4.36 -12.46 13.68
C TYR A 34 -5.34 -12.37 14.85
N ARG A 35 -5.89 -11.16 15.11
CA ARG A 35 -6.84 -10.94 16.22
C ARG A 35 -8.10 -11.79 16.05
N VAL A 36 -8.72 -11.73 14.86
CA VAL A 36 -9.94 -12.50 14.56
C VAL A 36 -9.72 -14.00 14.72
N GLN A 37 -8.63 -14.55 14.16
CA GLN A 37 -8.36 -15.98 14.26
C GLN A 37 -8.01 -16.40 15.69
N ARG A 38 -7.23 -15.59 16.42
CA ARG A 38 -6.93 -15.84 17.83
C ARG A 38 -8.20 -15.92 18.67
N ASP A 39 -9.08 -14.93 18.54
CA ASP A 39 -10.29 -14.85 19.36
C ASP A 39 -11.28 -15.97 19.00
N GLN A 40 -11.37 -16.32 17.71
CA GLN A 40 -12.14 -17.48 17.25
C GLN A 40 -11.63 -18.79 17.83
N LEU A 41 -10.31 -19.03 17.83
CA LEU A 41 -9.71 -20.25 18.38
C LEU A 41 -9.94 -20.34 19.90
N ILE A 42 -9.79 -19.24 20.62
CA ILE A 42 -10.03 -19.18 22.07
C ILE A 42 -11.51 -19.46 22.37
N SER A 43 -12.42 -18.74 21.71
CA SER A 43 -13.87 -18.88 21.92
C SER A 43 -14.36 -20.28 21.56
N SER A 44 -13.96 -20.81 20.40
CA SER A 44 -14.32 -22.16 19.97
C SER A 44 -13.77 -23.23 20.91
N THR A 45 -12.55 -23.08 21.43
CA THR A 45 -11.98 -24.03 22.40
C THR A 45 -12.70 -23.97 23.75
N LEU A 46 -13.01 -22.77 24.24
CA LEU A 46 -13.78 -22.60 25.48
C LEU A 46 -15.15 -23.26 25.37
N GLU A 47 -15.84 -23.04 24.25
CA GLU A 47 -17.15 -23.63 24.00
C GLU A 47 -17.07 -25.16 23.83
N ALA A 48 -16.07 -25.67 23.11
CA ALA A 48 -15.85 -27.12 22.99
C ALA A 48 -15.61 -27.78 24.36
N ASN A 49 -14.76 -27.18 25.20
CA ASN A 49 -14.51 -27.68 26.55
C ASN A 49 -15.76 -27.59 27.44
N ARG A 50 -16.59 -26.54 27.29
CA ARG A 50 -17.87 -26.39 27.99
C ARG A 50 -18.84 -27.51 27.64
N VAL A 51 -19.01 -27.77 26.35
CA VAL A 51 -19.92 -28.81 25.85
C VAL A 51 -19.42 -30.18 26.28
N TYR A 52 -18.10 -30.44 26.19
CA TYR A 52 -17.50 -31.69 26.62
C TYR A 52 -17.67 -31.92 28.13
N ALA A 53 -17.37 -30.92 28.97
CA ALA A 53 -17.58 -31.01 30.41
C ALA A 53 -19.07 -31.25 30.77
N ASN A 54 -20.00 -30.57 30.10
CA ASN A 54 -21.44 -30.81 30.29
C ASN A 54 -21.83 -32.25 29.91
N LYS A 55 -21.33 -32.76 28.78
CA LYS A 55 -21.67 -34.11 28.34
C LYS A 55 -21.14 -35.18 29.29
N LEU A 56 -19.92 -34.99 29.80
CA LEU A 56 -19.36 -35.87 30.82
C LEU A 56 -20.10 -35.76 32.14
N ALA A 57 -20.55 -34.56 32.53
CA ALA A 57 -21.33 -34.38 33.75
C ALA A 57 -22.69 -35.08 33.67
N GLU A 58 -23.38 -34.98 32.53
CA GLU A 58 -24.62 -35.72 32.26
C GLU A 58 -24.40 -37.23 32.23
N THR A 59 -23.33 -37.70 31.59
CA THR A 59 -22.99 -39.13 31.54
C THR A 59 -22.66 -39.68 32.93
N THR A 60 -21.90 -38.92 33.73
CA THR A 60 -21.57 -39.26 35.11
C THR A 60 -22.81 -39.23 36.00
N GLN A 61 -23.70 -38.25 35.83
CA GLN A 61 -24.99 -38.18 36.51
C GLN A 61 -25.81 -39.45 36.27
N ASN A 62 -25.99 -39.82 35.00
CA ASN A 62 -26.78 -41.00 34.63
C ASN A 62 -26.15 -42.28 35.20
N PHE A 63 -24.83 -42.41 35.11
CA PHE A 63 -24.10 -43.53 35.71
C PHE A 63 -24.34 -43.62 37.23
N VAL A 64 -24.23 -42.51 37.95
CA VAL A 64 -24.44 -42.45 39.40
C VAL A 64 -25.87 -42.86 39.77
N LEU A 65 -26.87 -42.33 39.05
CA LEU A 65 -28.28 -42.66 39.29
C LEU A 65 -28.57 -44.14 39.00
N SER A 66 -28.05 -44.68 37.89
CA SER A 66 -28.18 -46.11 37.57
C SER A 66 -27.49 -47.01 38.60
N SER A 67 -26.32 -46.59 39.11
CA SER A 67 -25.60 -47.32 40.16
C SER A 67 -26.38 -47.34 41.48
N GLN A 68 -26.97 -46.21 41.87
CA GLN A 68 -27.88 -46.15 43.03
C GLN A 68 -29.11 -47.03 42.84
N GLN A 69 -29.70 -47.08 41.65
CA GLN A 69 -30.84 -47.94 41.35
C GLN A 69 -30.48 -49.44 41.44
N GLN A 70 -29.28 -49.85 41.01
CA GLN A 70 -28.80 -51.23 41.16
C GLN A 70 -28.64 -51.62 42.64
N LEU A 71 -28.08 -50.71 43.45
CA LEU A 71 -27.97 -50.91 44.90
C LEU A 71 -29.35 -50.96 45.56
N ALA A 72 -30.29 -50.09 45.15
CA ALA A 72 -31.66 -50.05 45.65
C ALA A 72 -32.41 -51.37 45.40
N TYR A 73 -32.29 -51.93 44.19
CA TYR A 73 -32.89 -53.22 43.84
C TYR A 73 -32.37 -54.34 44.74
N THR A 74 -31.06 -54.40 44.92
CA THR A 74 -30.41 -55.41 45.77
C THR A 74 -30.82 -55.25 47.24
N ALA A 75 -30.88 -54.01 47.72
CA ALA A 75 -31.33 -53.72 49.07
C ALA A 75 -32.79 -54.13 49.31
N MET A 76 -33.68 -53.91 48.33
CA MET A 76 -35.06 -54.37 48.37
C MET A 76 -35.14 -55.91 48.44
N LEU A 77 -34.35 -56.62 47.61
CA LEU A 77 -34.34 -58.08 47.57
C LEU A 77 -33.88 -58.67 48.91
N LEU A 78 -32.79 -58.16 49.47
CA LEU A 78 -32.24 -58.57 50.76
C LEU A 78 -33.17 -58.22 51.93
N GLY A 79 -33.89 -57.10 51.83
CA GLY A 79 -34.91 -56.72 52.80
C GLY A 79 -36.10 -57.69 52.84
N ARG A 80 -36.56 -58.15 51.67
CA ARG A 80 -37.70 -59.08 51.54
C ARG A 80 -37.35 -60.51 51.91
N HIS A 81 -36.19 -61.00 51.48
CA HIS A 81 -35.81 -62.40 51.63
C HIS A 81 -34.80 -62.65 52.74
N GLY A 82 -34.33 -61.60 53.44
CA GLY A 82 -33.29 -61.72 54.46
C GLY A 82 -31.88 -61.74 53.90
N MET A 83 -30.91 -61.41 54.77
CA MET A 83 -29.48 -61.36 54.47
C MET A 83 -28.76 -62.65 54.91
N ASP A 84 -29.26 -63.78 54.43
CA ASP A 84 -28.58 -65.07 54.64
C ASP A 84 -27.22 -65.06 53.95
N ASP A 85 -26.25 -65.72 54.56
CA ASP A 85 -24.83 -65.65 54.20
C ASP A 85 -24.57 -65.97 52.71
N ARG A 86 -25.30 -66.95 52.16
CA ARG A 86 -25.23 -67.32 50.74
C ARG A 86 -25.85 -66.27 49.82
N ARG A 87 -27.05 -65.75 50.13
CA ARG A 87 -27.73 -64.75 49.28
C ARG A 87 -26.96 -63.44 49.26
N ALA A 88 -26.47 -63.00 50.41
CA ALA A 88 -25.63 -61.81 50.49
C ALA A 88 -24.39 -61.97 49.60
N GLN A 89 -23.72 -63.13 49.64
CA GLN A 89 -22.56 -63.37 48.79
C GLN A 89 -22.91 -63.41 47.29
N ASP A 90 -23.99 -64.07 46.90
CA ASP A 90 -24.43 -64.15 45.51
C ASP A 90 -24.78 -62.75 44.96
N GLU A 91 -25.48 -61.94 45.73
CA GLU A 91 -25.84 -60.57 45.35
C GLU A 91 -24.63 -59.61 45.31
N ALA A 92 -23.70 -59.73 46.25
CA ALA A 92 -22.45 -58.96 46.22
C ALA A 92 -21.61 -59.31 44.98
N SER A 93 -21.50 -60.59 44.64
CA SER A 93 -20.82 -61.07 43.44
C SER A 93 -21.53 -60.59 42.17
N ARG A 94 -22.87 -60.70 42.12
CA ARG A 94 -23.67 -60.24 40.97
C ARG A 94 -23.44 -58.75 40.71
N LEU A 95 -23.60 -57.89 41.72
CA LEU A 95 -23.42 -56.44 41.55
C LEU A 95 -22.02 -56.06 41.05
N GLN A 96 -20.98 -56.75 41.51
CA GLN A 96 -19.60 -56.45 41.13
C GLN A 96 -19.19 -57.04 39.78
N LEU A 97 -19.72 -58.21 39.39
CA LEU A 97 -19.34 -58.89 38.14
C LEU A 97 -20.28 -58.59 36.97
N GLN A 98 -21.55 -58.22 37.23
CA GLN A 98 -22.54 -57.94 36.18
C GLN A 98 -22.19 -56.69 35.39
N THR A 99 -21.54 -55.70 36.04
CA THR A 99 -21.13 -54.46 35.41
C THR A 99 -19.77 -54.02 35.94
N ASN A 100 -19.08 -53.14 35.21
CA ASN A 100 -17.85 -52.53 35.68
C ASN A 100 -18.08 -51.31 36.60
N SER A 101 -19.27 -51.17 37.20
CA SER A 101 -19.66 -49.97 37.96
C SER A 101 -18.90 -49.83 39.29
N PHE A 102 -18.57 -50.95 39.94
CA PHE A 102 -17.95 -50.97 41.25
C PHE A 102 -16.66 -51.79 41.24
N ASN A 103 -15.63 -51.28 41.91
CA ASN A 103 -14.40 -52.04 42.17
C ASN A 103 -14.63 -53.14 43.19
N SER A 104 -15.47 -52.86 44.19
CA SER A 104 -15.90 -53.84 45.18
C SER A 104 -17.30 -53.53 45.68
N VAL A 105 -17.99 -54.56 46.15
CA VAL A 105 -19.33 -54.49 46.74
C VAL A 105 -19.29 -55.12 48.13
N LEU A 106 -19.96 -54.50 49.09
CA LEU A 106 -20.08 -54.94 50.47
C LEU A 106 -21.55 -54.96 50.88
N ILE A 107 -21.93 -55.98 51.64
CA ILE A 107 -23.21 -56.03 52.34
C ILE A 107 -22.91 -56.07 53.82
N VAL A 108 -23.44 -55.09 54.54
CA VAL A 108 -23.10 -54.82 55.92
C VAL A 108 -24.38 -54.80 56.74
N ASN A 109 -24.38 -55.45 57.90
CA ASN A 109 -25.56 -55.47 58.76
C ASN A 109 -25.69 -54.16 59.58
N GLN A 110 -26.76 -54.08 60.38
CA GLN A 110 -27.07 -52.95 61.24
C GLN A 110 -26.02 -52.64 62.34
N THR A 111 -25.12 -53.57 62.66
CA THR A 111 -24.03 -53.36 63.62
C THR A 111 -22.71 -52.98 62.96
N GLY A 112 -22.67 -52.91 61.62
CA GLY A 112 -21.44 -52.63 60.87
C GLY A 112 -20.61 -53.88 60.51
N LEU A 113 -21.12 -55.09 60.79
CA LEU A 113 -20.48 -56.35 60.44
C LEU A 113 -20.64 -56.64 58.94
N VAL A 114 -19.55 -56.96 58.25
CA VAL A 114 -19.58 -57.36 56.83
C VAL A 114 -20.12 -58.78 56.71
N MET A 115 -21.31 -58.90 56.12
CA MET A 115 -21.96 -60.17 55.82
C MET A 115 -21.40 -60.79 54.53
N ALA A 116 -21.13 -59.97 53.52
CA ALA A 116 -20.59 -60.42 52.25
C ALA A 116 -19.74 -59.35 51.58
N THR A 117 -18.80 -59.79 50.74
CA THR A 117 -17.95 -58.91 49.95
C THR A 117 -17.61 -59.53 48.59
N SER A 118 -17.52 -58.70 47.56
CA SER A 118 -16.96 -59.07 46.26
C SER A 118 -15.98 -57.99 45.78
N PRO A 119 -14.75 -58.34 45.37
CA PRO A 119 -14.19 -59.69 45.36
C PRO A 119 -13.90 -60.19 46.79
N GLN A 120 -13.98 -61.50 47.00
CA GLN A 120 -13.70 -62.13 48.30
C GLN A 120 -12.25 -61.95 48.76
N THR A 121 -11.34 -61.62 47.84
CA THR A 121 -9.91 -61.34 48.09
C THR A 121 -9.66 -60.10 48.95
N LEU A 122 -10.70 -59.35 49.32
CA LEU A 122 -10.59 -58.27 50.30
C LEU A 122 -10.47 -58.78 51.74
N TYR A 123 -10.85 -60.03 52.01
CA TYR A 123 -10.82 -60.67 53.35
C TYR A 123 -11.53 -59.88 54.45
N LEU A 124 -12.58 -59.11 54.10
CA LEU A 124 -13.32 -58.26 55.05
C LEU A 124 -14.53 -58.94 55.68
N LYS A 125 -14.91 -60.15 55.23
CA LYS A 125 -16.11 -60.82 55.73
C LYS A 125 -15.92 -61.20 57.21
N GLY A 126 -16.87 -60.84 58.05
CA GLY A 126 -16.77 -61.01 59.51
C GLY A 126 -16.10 -59.86 60.25
N ASP A 127 -15.51 -58.88 59.54
CA ASP A 127 -14.98 -57.68 60.16
C ASP A 127 -16.08 -56.65 60.42
N THR A 128 -15.87 -55.80 61.44
CA THR A 128 -16.72 -54.64 61.69
C THR A 128 -16.07 -53.39 61.11
N LEU A 129 -16.70 -52.77 60.12
CA LEU A 129 -16.14 -51.61 59.44
C LEU A 129 -16.27 -50.33 60.28
N ARG A 130 -15.15 -49.62 60.45
CA ARG A 130 -15.08 -48.36 61.24
C ARG A 130 -14.68 -47.13 60.43
N SER A 131 -14.43 -47.27 59.13
CA SER A 131 -14.06 -46.13 58.29
C SER A 131 -15.21 -45.14 58.16
N GLU A 132 -14.86 -43.88 57.87
CA GLU A 132 -15.79 -42.75 57.88
C GLU A 132 -17.05 -42.98 57.05
N GLY A 133 -16.91 -43.43 55.80
CA GLY A 133 -18.08 -43.68 54.94
C GLY A 133 -19.04 -44.75 55.48
N ASN A 134 -18.52 -45.78 56.16
CA ASN A 134 -19.34 -46.85 56.74
C ASN A 134 -20.11 -46.36 57.97
N ARG A 135 -19.45 -45.54 58.81
CA ARG A 135 -20.09 -44.89 59.96
C ARG A 135 -21.25 -43.99 59.51
N ILE A 136 -21.01 -43.13 58.51
CA ILE A 136 -22.04 -42.22 57.99
C ILE A 136 -23.20 -43.01 57.37
N ALA A 137 -22.95 -44.12 56.66
CA ALA A 137 -24.01 -44.94 56.08
C ALA A 137 -24.92 -45.58 57.14
N LEU A 138 -24.34 -46.08 58.24
CA LEU A 138 -25.08 -46.64 59.39
C LEU A 138 -25.90 -45.59 60.14
N GLU A 139 -25.34 -44.39 60.29
CA GLU A 139 -25.99 -43.26 60.97
C GLU A 139 -27.13 -42.68 60.14
N ARG A 140 -26.89 -42.38 58.85
CA ARG A 140 -27.86 -41.70 58.00
C ARG A 140 -29.01 -42.59 57.57
N ARG A 141 -28.74 -43.88 57.24
CA ARG A 141 -29.74 -44.86 56.77
C ARG A 141 -30.55 -44.38 55.55
N GLN A 142 -29.89 -43.70 54.62
CA GLN A 142 -30.48 -43.17 53.38
C GLN A 142 -29.57 -43.52 52.19
N PRO A 143 -30.09 -43.54 50.96
CA PRO A 143 -29.26 -43.63 49.77
C PRO A 143 -28.25 -42.47 49.78
N MET A 144 -26.96 -42.78 49.68
CA MET A 144 -25.93 -41.76 49.75
C MET A 144 -24.68 -42.11 48.95
N ILE A 145 -23.91 -41.07 48.68
CA ILE A 145 -22.59 -41.12 48.05
C ILE A 145 -21.67 -40.40 49.02
N SER A 146 -20.67 -41.10 49.51
CA SER A 146 -19.72 -40.56 50.49
C SER A 146 -18.75 -39.56 49.86
N ASP A 147 -18.24 -38.65 50.69
CA ASP A 147 -17.02 -37.93 50.36
C ASP A 147 -15.82 -38.92 50.33
N PRO A 148 -14.69 -38.59 49.69
CA PRO A 148 -13.57 -39.51 49.58
C PRO A 148 -12.96 -39.85 50.95
N TYR A 149 -12.78 -41.14 51.23
CA TYR A 149 -12.18 -41.60 52.47
C TYR A 149 -11.30 -42.83 52.24
N ASP A 150 -10.44 -43.14 53.21
CA ASP A 150 -9.60 -44.33 53.20
C ASP A 150 -10.38 -45.56 53.70
N SER A 151 -10.41 -46.60 52.88
CA SER A 151 -11.05 -47.87 53.22
C SER A 151 -10.35 -48.58 54.38
N ALA A 152 -11.01 -49.62 54.93
CA ALA A 152 -10.36 -50.55 55.87
C ALA A 152 -9.10 -51.22 55.29
N THR A 153 -8.96 -51.26 53.96
CA THR A 153 -7.80 -51.81 53.24
C THR A 153 -6.78 -50.73 52.84
N GLY A 154 -6.93 -49.49 53.33
CA GLY A 154 -6.02 -48.36 53.04
C GLY A 154 -6.15 -47.78 51.64
N LYS A 155 -7.24 -48.07 50.92
CA LYS A 155 -7.49 -47.54 49.57
C LYS A 155 -8.38 -46.31 49.63
N LEU A 156 -7.93 -45.22 49.01
CA LEU A 156 -8.75 -44.03 48.82
C LEU A 156 -9.89 -44.29 47.83
N LEU A 157 -11.12 -44.16 48.30
CA LEU A 157 -12.31 -44.50 47.52
C LEU A 157 -13.50 -43.57 47.79
N VAL A 158 -14.49 -43.67 46.92
CA VAL A 158 -15.86 -43.21 47.16
C VAL A 158 -16.76 -44.43 47.25
N ALA A 159 -17.62 -44.46 48.26
CA ALA A 159 -18.66 -45.47 48.41
C ALA A 159 -20.04 -44.89 48.09
N MET A 160 -20.81 -45.63 47.30
CA MET A 160 -22.25 -45.46 47.12
C MET A 160 -22.94 -46.51 48.00
N SER A 161 -23.92 -46.11 48.79
CA SER A 161 -24.62 -47.02 49.69
C SER A 161 -26.12 -46.82 49.64
N HIS A 162 -26.85 -47.92 49.80
CA HIS A 162 -28.31 -47.93 49.92
C HIS A 162 -28.72 -48.74 51.15
N PRO A 163 -29.58 -48.20 52.03
CA PRO A 163 -30.03 -48.90 53.22
C PRO A 163 -30.93 -50.10 52.87
N VAL A 164 -30.86 -51.14 53.69
CA VAL A 164 -31.70 -52.33 53.65
C VAL A 164 -32.70 -52.24 54.80
N PHE A 165 -33.99 -52.25 54.45
CA PHE A 165 -35.08 -52.34 55.40
C PHE A 165 -35.85 -53.64 55.15
N ASP A 166 -36.27 -54.32 56.20
CA ASP A 166 -37.14 -55.49 56.05
C ASP A 166 -38.60 -55.09 55.73
N ALA A 167 -39.47 -56.09 55.55
CA ALA A 167 -40.88 -55.88 55.25
C ALA A 167 -41.63 -55.11 56.36
N GLN A 168 -41.09 -55.08 57.58
CA GLN A 168 -41.63 -54.35 58.74
C GLN A 168 -41.06 -52.94 58.85
N GLY A 169 -40.16 -52.53 57.93
CA GLY A 169 -39.50 -51.23 57.94
C GLY A 169 -38.34 -51.12 58.92
N MET A 170 -37.90 -52.23 59.52
CA MET A 170 -36.75 -52.24 60.43
C MET A 170 -35.45 -52.20 59.63
N TYR A 171 -34.52 -51.36 60.08
CA TYR A 171 -33.20 -51.24 59.46
C TYR A 171 -32.37 -52.49 59.72
N ARG A 172 -31.96 -53.18 58.65
CA ARG A 172 -31.17 -54.42 58.75
C ARG A 172 -29.69 -54.21 58.41
N GLY A 173 -29.35 -53.10 57.76
CA GLY A 173 -28.00 -52.83 57.27
C GLY A 173 -28.00 -52.00 55.98
N TYR A 174 -26.95 -52.13 55.16
CA TYR A 174 -26.86 -51.46 53.87
C TYR A 174 -26.06 -52.29 52.86
N VAL A 175 -26.34 -52.05 51.58
CA VAL A 175 -25.53 -52.53 50.46
C VAL A 175 -24.68 -51.35 49.99
N SER A 176 -23.39 -51.59 49.75
CA SER A 176 -22.49 -50.56 49.25
C SER A 176 -21.65 -51.05 48.08
N GLY A 177 -21.57 -50.22 47.05
CA GLY A 177 -20.61 -50.37 45.96
C GLY A 177 -19.54 -49.28 46.05
N THR A 178 -18.28 -49.62 45.85
CA THR A 178 -17.15 -48.70 45.99
C THR A 178 -16.46 -48.44 44.67
N ILE A 179 -15.97 -47.22 44.48
CA ILE A 179 -15.15 -46.79 43.35
C ILE A 179 -13.80 -46.33 43.89
N TYR A 180 -12.73 -47.01 43.49
CA TYR A 180 -11.37 -46.63 43.86
C TYR A 180 -10.90 -45.45 43.01
N LEU A 181 -10.25 -44.47 43.66
CA LEU A 181 -9.83 -43.24 42.99
C LEU A 181 -8.41 -43.35 42.40
N ARG A 182 -7.52 -44.10 43.05
CA ARG A 182 -6.11 -44.31 42.63
C ARG A 182 -5.87 -45.59 41.84
N GLN A 183 -6.92 -46.33 41.49
CA GLN A 183 -6.84 -47.60 40.75
C GLN A 183 -7.80 -47.58 39.57
N ARG A 184 -7.62 -48.49 38.62
CA ARG A 184 -8.52 -48.64 37.47
C ARG A 184 -9.97 -48.78 37.94
N SER A 185 -10.82 -47.84 37.54
CA SER A 185 -12.23 -47.79 37.92
C SER A 185 -13.08 -47.24 36.79
N ILE A 186 -14.40 -47.29 36.95
CA ILE A 186 -15.33 -46.75 35.97
C ILE A 186 -15.11 -45.25 35.73
N LEU A 187 -14.74 -44.49 36.76
CA LEU A 187 -14.42 -43.07 36.61
C LEU A 187 -13.21 -42.90 35.68
N GLN A 188 -12.17 -43.70 35.82
CA GLN A 188 -11.03 -43.66 34.89
C GLN A 188 -11.42 -44.08 33.47
N SER A 189 -12.36 -45.02 33.31
CA SER A 189 -12.83 -45.45 31.99
C SER A 189 -13.71 -44.40 31.29
N LEU A 190 -14.60 -43.74 32.05
CA LEU A 190 -15.52 -42.71 31.56
C LEU A 190 -14.80 -41.38 31.27
N LEU A 191 -13.73 -41.09 32.02
CA LEU A 191 -13.09 -39.78 32.04
C LEU A 191 -11.66 -39.77 31.49
N GLY A 192 -11.00 -40.93 31.40
CA GLY A 192 -9.58 -41.06 31.07
C GLY A 192 -9.26 -41.61 29.67
N THR A 193 -10.26 -41.90 28.83
CA THR A 193 -10.07 -42.46 27.48
C THR A 193 -9.68 -41.43 26.42
N HIS A 194 -9.52 -40.15 26.79
CA HIS A 194 -9.13 -39.10 25.85
C HIS A 194 -7.61 -38.87 25.91
N TYR A 195 -6.88 -39.42 24.93
CA TYR A 195 -5.43 -39.22 24.79
C TYR A 195 -5.14 -37.84 24.22
N TYR A 196 -4.97 -36.85 25.10
CA TYR A 196 -4.55 -35.53 24.70
C TYR A 196 -3.03 -35.49 24.49
N ARG A 197 -2.57 -35.32 23.25
CA ARG A 197 -1.15 -35.13 22.92
C ARG A 197 -0.67 -33.68 23.10
N ASP A 198 -1.56 -32.77 23.45
CA ASP A 198 -1.35 -31.31 23.41
C ASP A 198 -1.36 -30.64 24.79
N GLY A 199 -1.27 -31.45 25.86
CA GLY A 199 -1.29 -31.00 27.24
C GLY A 199 -2.69 -30.70 27.78
N SER A 200 -3.74 -31.00 27.02
CA SER A 200 -5.11 -30.96 27.55
C SER A 200 -5.32 -32.09 28.56
N TYR A 201 -6.18 -31.88 29.53
CA TYR A 201 -6.55 -32.92 30.48
C TYR A 201 -7.86 -32.61 31.18
N LEU A 202 -8.44 -33.65 31.76
CA LEU A 202 -9.63 -33.59 32.59
C LEU A 202 -9.27 -33.81 34.05
N TYR A 203 -10.05 -33.20 34.94
CA TYR A 203 -10.07 -33.55 36.35
C TYR A 203 -11.47 -33.42 36.93
N VAL A 204 -11.71 -34.12 38.02
CA VAL A 204 -12.99 -34.09 38.77
C VAL A 204 -12.72 -33.71 40.20
N VAL A 205 -13.56 -32.86 40.75
CA VAL A 205 -13.52 -32.43 42.16
C VAL A 205 -14.81 -32.80 42.87
N ASP A 206 -14.73 -33.05 44.18
CA ASP A 206 -15.91 -33.16 45.03
C ASP A 206 -16.48 -31.77 45.41
N ARG A 207 -17.53 -31.77 46.24
CA ARG A 207 -18.18 -30.57 46.77
C ARG A 207 -17.28 -29.68 47.65
N ASN A 208 -16.13 -30.20 48.08
CA ASN A 208 -15.15 -29.51 48.91
C ASN A 208 -13.90 -29.10 48.11
N GLY A 209 -13.88 -29.34 46.78
CA GLY A 209 -12.74 -29.04 45.93
C GLY A 209 -11.60 -30.07 45.97
N ARG A 210 -11.84 -31.26 46.55
CA ARG A 210 -10.88 -32.37 46.59
C ARG A 210 -10.88 -33.12 45.26
N LEU A 211 -9.71 -33.43 44.73
CA LEU A 211 -9.55 -34.10 43.43
C LEU A 211 -9.95 -35.58 43.52
N LEU A 212 -11.02 -35.95 42.82
CA LEU A 212 -11.51 -37.33 42.67
C LEU A 212 -10.82 -38.06 41.52
N TYR A 213 -10.52 -37.33 40.46
CA TYR A 213 -9.84 -37.82 39.27
C TYR A 213 -8.94 -36.72 38.73
N HIS A 214 -7.75 -37.09 38.27
CA HIS A 214 -6.82 -36.19 37.61
C HIS A 214 -5.91 -37.03 36.69
N ALA A 215 -5.46 -36.46 35.56
CA ALA A 215 -4.58 -37.16 34.61
C ALA A 215 -3.24 -37.61 35.24
N ASP A 216 -2.74 -36.82 36.17
CA ASP A 216 -1.63 -37.16 37.09
C ASP A 216 -2.18 -37.86 38.35
N PRO A 217 -1.97 -39.18 38.53
CA PRO A 217 -2.54 -39.96 39.62
C PRO A 217 -2.11 -39.50 41.02
N GLU A 218 -0.91 -38.93 41.16
CA GLU A 218 -0.36 -38.48 42.44
C GLU A 218 -1.16 -37.31 43.04
N ARG A 219 -1.90 -36.58 42.20
CA ARG A 219 -2.74 -35.46 42.64
C ARG A 219 -4.09 -35.90 43.19
N VAL A 220 -4.49 -37.15 42.96
CA VAL A 220 -5.80 -37.66 43.39
C VAL A 220 -5.86 -37.75 44.91
N GLY A 221 -6.89 -37.14 45.48
CA GLY A 221 -7.08 -36.94 46.92
C GLY A 221 -6.52 -35.63 47.46
N GLY A 222 -5.78 -34.85 46.66
CA GLY A 222 -5.30 -33.51 47.03
C GLY A 222 -6.33 -32.41 46.78
N TYR A 223 -6.01 -31.19 47.20
CA TYR A 223 -6.80 -29.98 46.94
C TYR A 223 -6.08 -29.06 45.96
N ALA A 224 -6.85 -28.26 45.22
CA ALA A 224 -6.32 -27.23 44.33
C ALA A 224 -6.93 -25.86 44.70
N PRO A 225 -6.45 -25.23 45.80
CA PRO A 225 -6.98 -23.96 46.28
C PRO A 225 -6.71 -22.82 45.28
N GLY A 226 -7.57 -21.78 45.31
CA GLY A 226 -7.41 -20.57 44.49
C GLY A 226 -7.77 -20.74 43.01
N ASN A 227 -8.39 -21.85 42.62
CA ASN A 227 -8.83 -22.09 41.26
C ASN A 227 -10.30 -21.67 41.07
N ARG A 228 -10.50 -20.55 40.37
CA ARG A 228 -11.83 -19.96 40.11
C ARG A 228 -12.81 -20.92 39.44
N VAL A 229 -12.32 -21.88 38.64
CA VAL A 229 -13.16 -22.89 37.98
C VAL A 229 -13.67 -23.92 38.98
N ILE A 230 -12.83 -24.32 39.94
CA ILE A 230 -13.23 -25.22 41.03
C ILE A 230 -14.29 -24.52 41.90
N ASP A 231 -14.05 -23.26 42.27
CA ASP A 231 -15.01 -22.50 43.07
C ASP A 231 -16.36 -22.33 42.36
N ALA A 232 -16.35 -22.10 41.04
CA ALA A 232 -17.56 -21.95 40.25
C ALA A 232 -18.34 -23.27 40.15
N VAL A 233 -17.67 -24.38 39.85
CA VAL A 233 -18.35 -25.67 39.67
C VAL A 233 -18.87 -26.23 41.00
N VAL A 234 -18.15 -26.01 42.11
CA VAL A 234 -18.60 -26.36 43.47
C VAL A 234 -19.86 -25.59 43.86
N ARG A 235 -20.01 -24.33 43.40
CA ARG A 235 -21.26 -23.55 43.54
C ARG A 235 -22.39 -24.01 42.60
N GLY A 236 -22.22 -25.12 41.86
CA GLY A 236 -23.21 -25.61 40.92
C GLY A 236 -23.30 -24.81 39.62
N GLN A 237 -22.29 -23.99 39.30
CA GLN A 237 -22.26 -23.23 38.05
C GLN A 237 -21.65 -24.06 36.92
N ARG A 238 -22.15 -23.84 35.70
CA ARG A 238 -21.57 -24.36 34.46
C ARG A 238 -21.04 -23.20 33.64
N GLY A 239 -19.96 -23.40 32.90
CA GLY A 239 -19.40 -22.32 32.10
C GLY A 239 -18.08 -22.67 31.44
N ALA A 240 -17.47 -21.65 30.84
CA ALA A 240 -16.12 -21.71 30.30
C ALA A 240 -15.38 -20.44 30.63
N THR A 241 -14.10 -20.55 30.97
CA THR A 241 -13.26 -19.39 31.23
C THR A 241 -11.79 -19.74 31.04
N GLN A 242 -10.98 -18.71 30.85
CA GLN A 242 -9.53 -18.85 30.91
C GLN A 242 -9.09 -18.83 32.38
N VAL A 243 -8.30 -19.83 32.77
CA VAL A 243 -7.81 -19.99 34.15
C VAL A 243 -6.34 -20.36 34.15
N THR A 244 -5.61 -19.95 35.17
CA THR A 244 -4.23 -20.41 35.36
C THR A 244 -4.24 -21.63 36.27
N ASN A 245 -3.64 -22.73 35.83
CA ASN A 245 -3.55 -23.94 36.64
C ASN A 245 -2.49 -23.81 37.74
N SER A 246 -2.39 -24.81 38.62
CA SER A 246 -1.42 -24.82 39.73
C SER A 246 0.06 -24.86 39.29
N ARG A 247 0.34 -25.02 38.00
CA ARG A 247 1.69 -24.98 37.41
C ARG A 247 1.98 -23.65 36.70
N GLY A 248 1.12 -22.64 36.83
CA GLY A 248 1.28 -21.34 36.18
C GLY A 248 0.94 -21.33 34.68
N VAL A 249 0.33 -22.40 34.16
CA VAL A 249 -0.02 -22.50 32.74
C VAL A 249 -1.43 -21.93 32.53
N SER A 250 -1.55 -21.03 31.54
CA SER A 250 -2.84 -20.51 31.11
C SER A 250 -3.63 -21.57 30.35
N MET A 251 -4.79 -21.95 30.88
CA MET A 251 -5.68 -22.97 30.36
C MET A 251 -7.02 -22.34 29.92
N LEU A 252 -7.59 -22.87 28.85
CA LEU A 252 -8.96 -22.62 28.43
C LEU A 252 -9.81 -23.75 29.00
N ALA A 253 -10.59 -23.46 30.05
CA ALA A 253 -11.32 -24.47 30.81
C ALA A 253 -12.83 -24.36 30.57
N GLY A 254 -13.48 -25.51 30.42
CA GLY A 254 -14.92 -25.69 30.50
C GLY A 254 -15.27 -26.56 31.69
N TYR A 255 -16.36 -26.23 32.38
CA TYR A 255 -16.73 -26.89 33.62
C TYR A 255 -18.25 -27.07 33.75
N ALA A 256 -18.63 -28.17 34.38
CA ALA A 256 -20.03 -28.51 34.62
C ALA A 256 -20.19 -29.34 35.92
N PRO A 257 -21.22 -29.06 36.72
CA PRO A 257 -21.51 -29.81 37.93
C PRO A 257 -22.32 -31.08 37.62
N VAL A 258 -22.16 -32.10 38.48
CA VAL A 258 -22.97 -33.32 38.51
C VAL A 258 -23.99 -33.18 39.65
N PRO A 259 -25.27 -32.89 39.37
CA PRO A 259 -26.23 -32.52 40.40
C PRO A 259 -26.47 -33.58 41.49
N ALA A 260 -26.42 -34.87 41.17
CA ALA A 260 -26.67 -35.94 42.16
C ALA A 260 -25.57 -36.04 43.22
N THR A 261 -24.33 -35.66 42.91
CA THR A 261 -23.17 -35.83 43.80
C THR A 261 -22.64 -34.52 44.35
N GLY A 262 -22.86 -33.41 43.63
CA GLY A 262 -22.15 -32.16 43.85
C GLY A 262 -20.72 -32.17 43.30
N TRP A 263 -20.36 -33.15 42.46
CA TRP A 263 -19.03 -33.18 41.84
C TRP A 263 -18.94 -32.16 40.73
N GLY A 264 -17.73 -31.63 40.51
CA GLY A 264 -17.43 -30.76 39.39
C GLY A 264 -16.52 -31.47 38.38
N ILE A 265 -16.91 -31.46 37.11
CA ILE A 265 -16.08 -31.96 36.01
C ILE A 265 -15.48 -30.78 35.28
N VAL A 266 -14.17 -30.80 35.07
CA VAL A 266 -13.44 -29.74 34.37
C VAL A 266 -12.62 -30.34 33.23
N ALA A 267 -12.88 -29.86 32.02
CA ALA A 267 -12.10 -30.14 30.82
C ALA A 267 -11.29 -28.90 30.44
N GLN A 268 -10.00 -29.04 30.19
CA GLN A 268 -9.18 -27.88 29.87
C GLN A 268 -8.03 -28.17 28.91
N ARG A 269 -7.64 -27.13 28.16
CA ARG A 269 -6.58 -27.16 27.15
C ARG A 269 -5.62 -25.98 27.35
N PRO A 270 -4.29 -26.16 27.22
CA PRO A 270 -3.35 -25.04 27.29
C PRO A 270 -3.59 -24.01 26.18
N ALA A 271 -3.67 -22.73 26.53
CA ALA A 271 -3.88 -21.65 25.56
C ALA A 271 -2.76 -21.59 24.52
N ALA A 272 -1.51 -21.85 24.93
CA ALA A 272 -0.36 -21.90 24.01
C ALA A 272 -0.52 -23.00 22.94
N SER A 273 -0.95 -24.21 23.34
CA SER A 273 -1.21 -25.32 22.40
C SER A 273 -2.37 -25.01 21.46
N THR A 274 -3.43 -24.35 21.94
CA THR A 274 -4.54 -23.87 21.09
C THR A 274 -4.09 -22.85 20.04
N LEU A 275 -3.12 -22.01 20.38
CA LEU A 275 -2.61 -20.95 19.48
C LEU A 275 -1.42 -21.40 18.62
N GLN A 276 -0.86 -22.59 18.83
CA GLN A 276 0.24 -23.10 18.00
C GLN A 276 -0.14 -23.15 16.50
N PRO A 277 -1.31 -23.68 16.08
CA PRO A 277 -1.70 -23.69 14.68
C PRO A 277 -1.81 -22.28 14.07
N LEU A 278 -2.17 -21.27 14.88
CA LEU A 278 -2.25 -19.88 14.43
C LEU A 278 -0.90 -19.37 13.92
N SER A 279 0.19 -19.70 14.61
CA SER A 279 1.54 -19.27 14.18
C SER A 279 1.91 -19.81 12.79
N GLN A 280 1.56 -21.07 12.51
CA GLN A 280 1.81 -21.73 11.23
C GLN A 280 0.90 -21.18 10.11
N LEU A 281 -0.36 -20.86 10.45
CA LEU A 281 -1.27 -20.19 9.52
C LEU A 281 -0.76 -18.80 9.18
N MET A 282 -0.35 -18.01 10.16
CA MET A 282 0.21 -16.66 9.95
C MET A 282 1.48 -16.70 9.10
N SER A 283 2.41 -17.62 9.36
CA SER A 283 3.60 -17.77 8.53
C SER A 283 3.23 -18.14 7.08
N SER A 284 2.24 -19.01 6.89
CA SER A 284 1.76 -19.40 5.57
C SER A 284 1.11 -18.23 4.82
N VAL A 285 0.30 -17.41 5.51
CA VAL A 285 -0.32 -16.21 4.94
C VAL A 285 0.74 -15.20 4.51
N ILE A 286 1.76 -14.95 5.34
CA ILE A 286 2.86 -14.04 5.01
C ILE A 286 3.60 -14.52 3.76
N TRP A 287 4.00 -15.80 3.70
CA TRP A 287 4.72 -16.34 2.55
C TRP A 287 3.90 -16.31 1.26
N ARG A 288 2.58 -16.49 1.34
CA ARG A 288 1.68 -16.35 0.18
C ARG A 288 1.45 -14.90 -0.22
N ALA A 289 1.55 -13.95 0.72
CA ALA A 289 1.39 -12.52 0.44
C ALA A 289 2.63 -11.88 -0.21
N ILE A 290 3.84 -12.38 0.09
CA ILE A 290 5.10 -11.81 -0.43
C ILE A 290 5.14 -11.76 -1.96
N PRO A 291 4.87 -12.84 -2.72
CA PRO A 291 4.92 -12.80 -4.19
C PRO A 291 3.94 -11.78 -4.79
N LEU A 292 2.73 -11.70 -4.24
CA LEU A 292 1.72 -10.72 -4.65
C LEU A 292 2.15 -9.29 -4.32
N GLY A 293 2.77 -9.09 -3.16
CA GLY A 293 3.35 -7.80 -2.76
C GLY A 293 4.48 -7.36 -3.70
N VAL A 294 5.40 -8.26 -4.04
CA VAL A 294 6.49 -7.99 -4.99
C VAL A 294 5.94 -7.66 -6.37
N LEU A 295 4.96 -8.43 -6.86
CA LEU A 295 4.30 -8.16 -8.14
C LEU A 295 3.61 -6.79 -8.14
N SER A 296 2.90 -6.45 -7.07
CA SER A 296 2.26 -5.14 -6.90
C SER A 296 3.27 -4.00 -6.91
N LEU A 297 4.43 -4.16 -6.27
CA LEU A 297 5.51 -3.17 -6.29
C LEU A 297 6.13 -3.01 -7.68
N LEU A 298 6.33 -4.10 -8.42
CA LEU A 298 6.83 -4.05 -9.80
C LEU A 298 5.86 -3.31 -10.73
N VAL A 299 4.56 -3.60 -10.61
CA VAL A 299 3.50 -2.91 -11.38
C VAL A 299 3.45 -1.42 -11.02
N THR A 300 3.50 -1.10 -9.73
CA THR A 300 3.52 0.28 -9.23
C THR A 300 4.74 1.04 -9.76
N TRP A 301 5.92 0.43 -9.70
CA TRP A 301 7.15 1.00 -10.23
C TRP A 301 7.05 1.24 -11.74
N TRP A 302 6.49 0.29 -12.48
CA TRP A 302 6.27 0.42 -13.92
C TRP A 302 5.35 1.60 -14.25
N PHE A 303 4.21 1.74 -13.55
CA PHE A 303 3.31 2.88 -13.72
C PHE A 303 3.93 4.20 -13.30
N ALA A 304 4.62 4.25 -12.14
CA ALA A 304 5.30 5.46 -11.67
C ALA A 304 6.33 5.96 -12.70
N ARG A 305 7.07 5.03 -13.34
CA ARG A 305 7.99 5.36 -14.41
C ARG A 305 7.27 5.82 -15.69
N ARG A 306 6.18 5.16 -16.08
CA ARG A 306 5.37 5.55 -17.25
C ARG A 306 4.70 6.92 -17.11
N ILE A 307 4.29 7.30 -15.90
CA ILE A 307 3.70 8.61 -15.60
C ILE A 307 4.79 9.69 -15.54
N SER A 308 5.90 9.45 -14.84
CA SER A 308 6.91 10.49 -14.61
C SER A 308 7.82 10.79 -15.80
N LEU A 309 8.08 9.80 -16.68
CA LEU A 309 9.07 9.95 -17.76
C LEU A 309 8.70 11.06 -18.78
N PRO A 310 7.47 11.14 -19.33
CA PRO A 310 7.13 12.18 -20.29
C PRO A 310 7.19 13.61 -19.69
N LEU A 311 6.81 13.77 -18.42
CA LEU A 311 6.91 15.05 -17.70
C LEU A 311 8.36 15.49 -17.53
N TRP A 312 9.25 14.55 -17.18
CA TRP A 312 10.67 14.84 -17.07
C TRP A 312 11.30 15.21 -18.42
N GLN A 313 10.92 14.51 -19.49
CA GLN A 313 11.36 14.83 -20.86
C GLN A 313 10.91 16.24 -21.28
N LEU A 314 9.64 16.59 -21.05
CA LEU A 314 9.12 17.93 -21.31
C LEU A 314 9.91 19.01 -20.53
N ALA A 315 10.10 18.80 -19.23
CA ALA A 315 10.80 19.76 -18.38
C ALA A 315 12.27 19.96 -18.78
N ARG A 316 12.96 18.90 -19.21
CA ARG A 316 14.36 18.96 -19.63
C ARG A 316 14.52 19.65 -20.98
N ASN A 317 13.70 19.29 -21.97
CA ASN A 317 13.84 19.80 -23.33
C ASN A 317 13.49 21.30 -23.43
N VAL A 318 12.67 21.83 -22.52
CA VAL A 318 12.37 23.27 -22.43
C VAL A 318 13.54 24.09 -21.87
N GLN A 319 14.49 23.47 -21.15
CA GLN A 319 15.64 24.17 -20.57
C GLN A 319 16.84 24.28 -21.51
N GLU A 320 16.89 23.51 -22.60
CA GLU A 320 17.97 23.53 -23.57
C GLU A 320 17.69 24.64 -24.61
N GLY A 321 18.52 25.69 -24.62
CA GLY A 321 18.23 27.01 -25.21
C GLY A 321 18.20 27.13 -26.74
N ASP A 322 18.01 26.03 -27.47
CA ASP A 322 17.80 26.04 -28.92
C ASP A 322 16.31 25.77 -29.21
N THR A 323 15.56 26.83 -29.51
CA THR A 323 14.11 26.78 -29.72
C THR A 323 13.73 25.83 -30.85
N GLY A 324 14.55 25.71 -31.90
CA GLY A 324 14.27 24.85 -33.05
C GLY A 324 14.41 23.36 -32.69
N ARG A 325 15.47 23.00 -31.95
CA ARG A 325 15.65 21.64 -31.42
C ARG A 325 14.61 21.30 -30.37
N ALA A 326 14.32 22.24 -29.46
CA ALA A 326 13.30 22.05 -28.43
C ALA A 326 11.92 21.72 -29.00
N ILE A 327 11.50 22.36 -30.11
CA ILE A 327 10.22 22.06 -30.78
C ILE A 327 10.21 20.62 -31.32
N SER A 328 11.28 20.19 -31.98
CA SER A 328 11.40 18.82 -32.53
C SER A 328 11.39 17.77 -31.40
N ASP A 329 12.20 18.00 -30.37
CA ASP A 329 12.37 17.10 -29.25
C ASP A 329 11.08 16.98 -28.42
N VAL A 330 10.36 18.09 -28.20
CA VAL A 330 9.04 18.08 -27.55
C VAL A 330 7.99 17.40 -28.44
N GLY A 331 8.05 17.61 -29.75
CA GLY A 331 7.19 16.95 -30.74
C GLY A 331 7.30 15.42 -30.71
N GLY A 332 8.49 14.88 -30.46
CA GLY A 332 8.76 13.44 -30.35
C GLY A 332 8.26 12.75 -29.07
N ILE A 333 7.88 13.51 -28.03
CA ILE A 333 7.45 12.93 -26.75
C ILE A 333 6.09 12.25 -26.88
N ARG A 334 6.00 10.99 -26.43
CA ARG A 334 4.75 10.22 -26.34
C ARG A 334 3.90 10.70 -25.16
N ALA A 335 2.87 11.48 -25.46
CA ALA A 335 1.88 11.97 -24.50
C ALA A 335 0.70 11.00 -24.37
N TRP A 336 0.88 9.93 -23.58
CA TRP A 336 -0.12 8.85 -23.49
C TRP A 336 -1.34 9.17 -22.59
N TYR A 337 -1.25 10.22 -21.78
CA TYR A 337 -2.32 10.67 -20.88
C TYR A 337 -2.55 12.18 -21.01
N PHE A 338 -3.74 12.59 -20.58
CA PHE A 338 -4.35 13.88 -20.88
C PHE A 338 -3.48 15.08 -20.47
N GLU A 339 -2.96 15.10 -19.25
CA GLU A 339 -2.21 16.23 -18.70
C GLU A 339 -0.90 16.49 -19.46
N VAL A 340 -0.19 15.43 -19.85
CA VAL A 340 1.03 15.56 -20.68
C VAL A 340 0.69 15.98 -22.09
N ALA A 341 -0.43 15.54 -22.66
CA ALA A 341 -0.86 15.97 -23.98
C ALA A 341 -1.19 17.47 -24.00
N GLN A 342 -1.91 17.96 -22.99
CA GLN A 342 -2.17 19.40 -22.83
C GLN A 342 -0.88 20.19 -22.63
N LEU A 343 0.00 19.76 -21.73
CA LEU A 343 1.28 20.44 -21.49
C LEU A 343 2.14 20.49 -22.74
N LYS A 344 2.23 19.38 -23.48
CA LYS A 344 2.95 19.32 -24.77
C LYS A 344 2.39 20.33 -25.77
N GLN A 345 1.07 20.39 -25.94
CA GLN A 345 0.43 21.34 -26.86
C GLN A 345 0.66 22.80 -26.42
N ALA A 346 0.52 23.10 -25.14
CA ALA A 346 0.76 24.44 -24.61
C ALA A 346 2.22 24.90 -24.82
N VAL A 347 3.18 24.00 -24.58
CA VAL A 347 4.61 24.28 -24.81
C VAL A 347 4.88 24.54 -26.31
N LEU A 348 4.39 23.68 -27.20
CA LEU A 348 4.58 23.85 -28.66
C LEU A 348 3.92 25.13 -29.17
N TYR A 349 2.71 25.45 -28.71
CA TYR A 349 2.04 26.69 -29.04
C TYR A 349 2.86 27.91 -28.59
N SER A 350 3.38 27.88 -27.36
CA SER A 350 4.22 28.98 -26.84
C SER A 350 5.51 29.16 -27.63
N PHE A 351 6.16 28.08 -28.07
CA PHE A 351 7.39 28.17 -28.85
C PHE A 351 7.14 28.76 -30.24
N ASN A 352 6.08 28.33 -30.93
CA ASN A 352 5.72 28.90 -32.23
C ASN A 352 5.39 30.40 -32.11
N ALA A 353 4.59 30.79 -31.11
CA ALA A 353 4.27 32.19 -30.87
C ALA A 353 5.51 33.05 -30.56
N LEU A 354 6.46 32.52 -29.77
CA LEU A 354 7.74 33.19 -29.50
C LEU A 354 8.58 33.33 -30.77
N GLN A 355 8.67 32.29 -31.59
CA GLN A 355 9.43 32.33 -32.84
C GLN A 355 8.85 33.34 -33.83
N ASP A 356 7.52 33.41 -33.97
CA ASP A 356 6.84 34.40 -34.81
C ASP A 356 7.08 35.83 -34.30
N ARG A 357 7.06 36.03 -32.98
CA ARG A 357 7.32 37.35 -32.37
C ARG A 357 8.76 37.79 -32.59
N ILE A 358 9.73 36.89 -32.40
CA ILE A 358 11.15 37.16 -32.70
C ILE A 358 11.34 37.49 -34.18
N GLY A 359 10.72 36.71 -35.09
CA GLY A 359 10.78 36.96 -36.53
C GLY A 359 10.18 38.31 -36.95
N THR A 360 9.12 38.76 -36.27
CA THR A 360 8.51 40.07 -36.52
C THR A 360 9.37 41.21 -36.00
N LEU A 361 9.93 41.08 -34.78
CA LEU A 361 10.84 42.07 -34.20
C LEU A 361 12.13 42.21 -35.03
N ASN A 362 12.69 41.09 -35.49
CA ASN A 362 13.88 41.10 -36.34
C ASN A 362 13.63 41.83 -37.67
N ARG A 363 12.47 41.63 -38.30
CA ARG A 363 12.09 42.36 -39.52
C ARG A 363 11.90 43.86 -39.24
N ALA A 364 11.11 44.21 -38.23
CA ALA A 364 10.87 45.60 -37.85
C ALA A 364 12.16 46.36 -37.48
N SER A 365 13.16 45.68 -36.91
CA SER A 365 14.45 46.30 -36.60
C SER A 365 15.37 46.51 -37.82
N ARG A 366 15.13 45.84 -38.96
CA ARG A 366 16.04 45.82 -40.12
C ARG A 366 15.54 46.62 -41.32
N THR A 367 14.27 47.02 -41.33
CA THR A 367 13.67 47.78 -42.44
C THR A 367 13.40 49.23 -42.05
N ASP A 368 13.42 50.14 -43.02
CA ASP A 368 12.95 51.52 -42.88
C ASP A 368 11.41 51.54 -42.95
N PRO A 369 10.70 52.16 -41.97
CA PRO A 369 9.25 52.09 -41.89
C PRO A 369 8.52 52.84 -43.00
N LEU A 370 9.14 53.86 -43.61
CA LEU A 370 8.51 54.65 -44.68
C LEU A 370 8.61 53.94 -46.03
N THR A 371 9.80 53.44 -46.36
CA THR A 371 10.06 52.88 -47.68
C THR A 371 9.90 51.37 -47.75
N GLY A 372 10.05 50.66 -46.63
CA GLY A 372 10.13 49.20 -46.58
C GLY A 372 11.41 48.62 -47.17
N LEU A 373 12.41 49.46 -47.49
CA LEU A 373 13.77 49.02 -47.83
C LEU A 373 14.53 48.63 -46.55
N LEU A 374 15.73 48.07 -46.66
CA LEU A 374 16.58 47.88 -45.50
C LEU A 374 16.93 49.25 -44.89
N ASN A 375 17.04 49.31 -43.57
CA ASN A 375 17.64 50.46 -42.90
C ASN A 375 19.16 50.24 -42.77
N ARG A 376 19.87 51.23 -42.24
CA ARG A 376 21.32 51.16 -42.01
C ARG A 376 21.78 49.88 -41.29
N ARG A 377 21.02 49.37 -40.31
CA ARG A 377 21.35 48.10 -39.62
C ARG A 377 21.18 46.89 -40.54
N GLY A 378 20.11 46.88 -41.33
CA GLY A 378 19.85 45.82 -42.32
C GLY A 378 20.93 45.75 -43.40
N LEU A 379 21.40 46.91 -43.87
CA LEU A 379 22.50 47.05 -44.82
C LEU A 379 23.83 46.53 -44.25
N GLN A 380 24.19 46.95 -43.02
CA GLN A 380 25.43 46.52 -42.36
C GLN A 380 25.50 45.00 -42.28
N GLN A 381 24.40 44.36 -41.88
CA GLN A 381 24.33 42.91 -41.78
C GLN A 381 24.48 42.22 -43.14
N ALA A 382 23.93 42.81 -44.22
CA ALA A 382 24.10 42.28 -45.56
C ALA A 382 25.57 42.38 -46.03
N LEU A 383 26.22 43.51 -45.77
CA LEU A 383 27.65 43.73 -46.06
C LEU A 383 28.55 42.75 -45.31
N GLU A 384 28.32 42.56 -44.02
CA GLU A 384 29.05 41.57 -43.21
C GLU A 384 28.90 40.15 -43.76
N THR A 385 27.67 39.80 -44.19
CA THR A 385 27.38 38.49 -44.79
C THR A 385 28.15 38.28 -46.09
N TRP A 386 28.12 39.26 -46.99
CA TRP A 386 28.83 39.19 -48.27
C TRP A 386 30.35 39.24 -48.11
N LYS A 387 30.86 40.02 -47.15
CA LYS A 387 32.28 40.03 -46.79
C LYS A 387 32.76 38.67 -46.29
N ALA A 388 31.98 38.01 -45.42
CA ALA A 388 32.31 36.68 -44.92
C ALA A 388 32.30 35.61 -46.04
N GLN A 389 31.50 35.82 -47.09
CA GLN A 389 31.43 34.95 -48.26
C GLN A 389 32.48 35.26 -49.33
N GLY A 390 33.29 36.32 -49.17
CA GLY A 390 34.25 36.76 -50.19
C GLY A 390 33.59 37.31 -51.46
N GLN A 391 32.32 37.72 -51.37
CA GLN A 391 31.51 38.17 -52.49
C GLN A 391 31.93 39.57 -52.95
N SER A 392 32.22 39.77 -54.25
CA SER A 392 32.39 41.10 -54.84
C SER A 392 31.04 41.78 -55.08
N PHE A 393 31.01 43.10 -55.01
CA PHE A 393 29.80 43.88 -55.26
C PHE A 393 30.11 45.33 -55.65
N ALA A 394 29.23 45.92 -56.47
CA ALA A 394 29.20 47.35 -56.69
C ALA A 394 28.28 48.05 -55.70
N ILE A 395 28.57 49.31 -55.44
CA ILE A 395 27.84 50.19 -54.52
C ILE A 395 27.36 51.39 -55.32
N LEU A 396 26.06 51.65 -55.27
CA LEU A 396 25.44 52.88 -55.75
C LEU A 396 24.97 53.67 -54.54
N ALA A 397 25.56 54.84 -54.29
CA ALA A 397 25.07 55.83 -53.35
C ALA A 397 24.21 56.84 -54.10
N LEU A 398 22.94 56.97 -53.72
CA LEU A 398 21.98 57.85 -54.37
C LEU A 398 21.47 58.89 -53.39
N ASP A 399 21.27 60.11 -53.89
CA ASP A 399 20.67 61.18 -53.12
C ASP A 399 19.77 62.02 -54.02
N ILE A 400 18.62 62.42 -53.47
CA ILE A 400 17.59 63.17 -54.18
C ILE A 400 18.02 64.62 -54.34
N ASP A 401 18.19 65.07 -55.58
CA ASP A 401 18.66 66.42 -55.84
C ASP A 401 17.66 67.47 -55.36
N ARG A 402 18.16 68.43 -54.57
CA ARG A 402 17.37 69.57 -54.05
C ARG A 402 16.19 69.13 -53.19
N PHE A 403 16.25 67.98 -52.53
CA PHE A 403 15.16 67.46 -51.70
C PHE A 403 14.68 68.42 -50.60
N LYS A 404 15.60 69.14 -49.95
CA LYS A 404 15.25 70.21 -49.01
C LYS A 404 14.29 71.25 -49.64
N GLY A 405 14.51 71.63 -50.89
CA GLY A 405 13.62 72.55 -51.62
C GLY A 405 12.23 71.95 -51.87
N ILE A 406 12.14 70.64 -52.12
CA ILE A 406 10.87 69.93 -52.25
C ILE A 406 10.10 69.98 -50.92
N ASN A 407 10.77 69.70 -49.81
CA ASN A 407 10.17 69.80 -48.47
C ASN A 407 9.75 71.23 -48.12
N ASP A 408 10.60 72.21 -48.41
CA ASP A 408 10.34 73.62 -48.09
C ASP A 408 9.15 74.17 -48.91
N GLN A 409 8.96 73.69 -50.14
CA GLN A 409 7.89 74.15 -51.05
C GLN A 409 6.57 73.38 -50.92
N HIS A 410 6.62 72.06 -50.69
CA HIS A 410 5.45 71.17 -50.73
C HIS A 410 5.14 70.47 -49.39
N GLY A 411 6.00 70.66 -48.38
CA GLY A 411 5.87 70.06 -47.06
C GLY A 411 6.43 68.63 -46.98
N HIS A 412 6.77 68.21 -45.76
CA HIS A 412 7.39 66.91 -45.49
C HIS A 412 6.55 65.71 -45.96
N ALA A 413 5.22 65.80 -45.92
CA ALA A 413 4.35 64.71 -46.38
C ALA A 413 4.52 64.43 -47.89
N VAL A 414 4.74 65.47 -48.70
CA VAL A 414 5.02 65.33 -50.13
C VAL A 414 6.46 64.87 -50.35
N GLY A 415 7.42 65.32 -49.52
CA GLY A 415 8.77 64.78 -49.51
C GLY A 415 8.82 63.27 -49.23
N ASP A 416 8.00 62.79 -48.29
CA ASP A 416 7.87 61.36 -47.98
C ASP A 416 7.29 60.57 -49.16
N GLN A 417 6.37 61.15 -49.93
CA GLN A 417 5.88 60.55 -51.18
C GLN A 417 6.99 60.44 -52.23
N VAL A 418 7.84 61.46 -52.36
CA VAL A 418 9.00 61.42 -53.26
C VAL A 418 9.98 60.33 -52.80
N ILE A 419 10.29 60.24 -51.51
CA ILE A 419 11.14 59.16 -50.96
C ILE A 419 10.54 57.78 -51.26
N GLY A 420 9.24 57.60 -51.03
CA GLY A 420 8.53 56.36 -51.34
C GLY A 420 8.60 56.00 -52.83
N HIS A 421 8.46 56.99 -53.70
CA HIS A 421 8.58 56.81 -55.14
C HIS A 421 10.00 56.40 -55.56
N ILE A 422 11.04 57.03 -55.02
CA ILE A 422 12.43 56.65 -55.30
C ILE A 422 12.67 55.20 -54.87
N ALA A 423 12.20 54.81 -53.68
CA ALA A 423 12.29 53.43 -53.22
C ALA A 423 11.56 52.44 -54.15
N GLU A 424 10.42 52.83 -54.71
CA GLU A 424 9.71 52.03 -55.71
C GLU A 424 10.48 51.89 -57.02
N GLN A 425 11.08 52.97 -57.53
CA GLN A 425 11.94 52.91 -58.72
C GLN A 425 13.15 52.01 -58.48
N MET A 426 13.80 52.14 -57.32
CA MET A 426 14.91 51.25 -56.94
C MET A 426 14.50 49.78 -56.97
N ARG A 427 13.31 49.42 -56.46
CA ARG A 427 12.79 48.04 -56.55
C ARG A 427 12.56 47.58 -57.98
N ARG A 428 11.91 48.42 -58.80
CA ARG A 428 11.59 48.08 -60.20
C ARG A 428 12.83 47.84 -61.06
N TYR A 429 13.93 48.54 -60.75
CA TYR A 429 15.20 48.43 -61.48
C TYR A 429 16.26 47.60 -60.75
N SER A 430 15.88 46.90 -59.69
CA SER A 430 16.70 45.91 -59.01
C SER A 430 16.38 44.50 -59.50
N ARG A 431 17.36 43.61 -59.45
CA ARG A 431 17.16 42.17 -59.63
C ARG A 431 17.06 41.46 -58.27
N ASP A 432 16.56 40.23 -58.30
CA ASP A 432 16.61 39.34 -57.15
C ASP A 432 18.07 39.15 -56.69
N GLY A 433 18.34 39.53 -55.44
CA GLY A 433 19.67 39.48 -54.84
C GLY A 433 20.35 40.84 -54.63
N ASP A 434 19.85 41.91 -55.26
CA ASP A 434 20.34 43.27 -54.96
C ASP A 434 19.85 43.71 -53.56
N VAL A 435 20.71 44.45 -52.85
CA VAL A 435 20.40 44.98 -51.52
C VAL A 435 20.03 46.44 -51.64
N LEU A 436 18.78 46.76 -51.31
CA LEU A 436 18.25 48.13 -51.33
C LEU A 436 18.12 48.67 -49.91
N CYS A 437 18.69 49.85 -49.67
CA CYS A 437 18.71 50.48 -48.36
C CYS A 437 18.38 51.96 -48.44
N ARG A 438 17.64 52.45 -47.43
CA ARG A 438 17.59 53.89 -47.11
C ARG A 438 18.51 54.12 -45.91
N ASN A 439 19.59 54.86 -46.12
CA ASN A 439 20.60 55.10 -45.09
C ASN A 439 20.11 56.13 -44.06
N GLY A 440 19.33 57.12 -44.52
CA GLY A 440 18.68 58.14 -43.70
C GLY A 440 18.24 59.33 -44.57
N GLY A 441 17.23 60.10 -44.15
CA GLY A 441 16.79 61.30 -44.89
C GLY A 441 16.43 61.00 -46.35
N GLU A 442 17.13 61.64 -47.28
CA GLU A 442 17.03 61.49 -48.74
C GLU A 442 18.09 60.56 -49.37
N GLU A 443 18.89 59.88 -48.53
CA GLU A 443 20.01 59.04 -48.94
C GLU A 443 19.62 57.57 -49.08
N PHE A 444 19.97 57.00 -50.22
CA PHE A 444 19.74 55.61 -50.56
C PHE A 444 21.03 54.92 -50.96
N LEU A 445 21.09 53.62 -50.70
CA LEU A 445 22.19 52.75 -51.10
C LEU A 445 21.63 51.53 -51.82
N MET A 446 22.31 51.14 -52.88
CA MET A 446 22.04 49.90 -53.60
C MET A 446 23.34 49.13 -53.74
N LEU A 447 23.35 47.89 -53.26
CA LEU A 447 24.50 46.99 -53.42
C LEU A 447 24.15 45.92 -54.46
N LEU A 448 25.03 45.78 -55.45
CA LEU A 448 24.85 44.92 -56.61
C LEU A 448 25.89 43.79 -56.56
N PRO A 449 25.52 42.55 -56.18
CA PRO A 449 26.48 41.46 -56.05
C PRO A 449 27.02 41.02 -57.42
N THR A 450 28.30 40.63 -57.52
CA THR A 450 28.92 40.18 -58.80
C THR A 450 28.71 41.15 -59.97
N THR A 451 28.72 42.45 -59.70
CA THR A 451 28.55 43.48 -60.73
C THR A 451 29.80 44.35 -60.75
N ASP A 452 30.47 44.44 -61.89
CA ASP A 452 31.65 45.28 -62.06
C ASP A 452 31.28 46.77 -62.12
N ALA A 453 32.27 47.66 -61.94
CA ALA A 453 32.05 49.10 -61.86
C ALA A 453 31.38 49.71 -63.10
N ASP A 454 31.70 49.21 -64.30
CA ASP A 454 31.15 49.71 -65.57
C ASP A 454 29.67 49.34 -65.73
N ASP A 455 29.32 48.09 -65.41
CA ASP A 455 27.92 47.62 -65.41
C ASP A 455 27.10 48.31 -64.33
N ALA A 456 27.69 48.54 -63.16
CA ALA A 456 27.07 49.30 -62.08
C ALA A 456 26.77 50.75 -62.50
N LEU A 457 27.65 51.38 -63.26
CA LEU A 457 27.43 52.71 -63.82
C LEU A 457 26.28 52.71 -64.85
N LEU A 458 26.17 51.67 -65.69
CA LEU A 458 25.05 51.54 -66.62
C LEU A 458 23.71 51.39 -65.89
N ILE A 459 23.69 50.63 -64.80
CA ILE A 459 22.51 50.46 -63.93
C ILE A 459 22.16 51.78 -63.24
N ALA A 460 23.15 52.48 -62.69
CA ALA A 460 23.00 53.80 -62.08
C ALA A 460 22.39 54.81 -63.06
N GLU A 461 22.93 54.90 -64.28
CA GLU A 461 22.43 55.81 -65.31
C GLU A 461 21.02 55.45 -65.78
N ARG A 462 20.69 54.16 -65.87
CA ARG A 462 19.34 53.72 -66.21
C ARG A 462 18.34 54.15 -65.15
N LEU A 463 18.62 53.85 -63.89
CA LEU A 463 17.77 54.22 -62.75
C LEU A 463 17.61 55.75 -62.67
N ARG A 464 18.72 56.50 -62.77
CA ARG A 464 18.72 57.97 -62.75
C ARG A 464 17.86 58.56 -63.86
N LYS A 465 18.04 58.11 -65.12
CA LYS A 465 17.26 58.61 -66.26
C LYS A 465 15.77 58.35 -66.06
N GLN A 466 15.42 57.16 -65.55
CA GLN A 466 14.04 56.79 -65.31
C GLN A 466 13.38 57.66 -64.24
N ILE A 467 14.09 57.92 -63.13
CA ILE A 467 13.65 58.86 -62.10
C ILE A 467 13.45 60.26 -62.70
N ALA A 468 14.42 60.77 -63.48
CA ALA A 468 14.36 62.11 -64.07
C ALA A 468 13.22 62.30 -65.09
N THR A 469 12.79 61.23 -65.78
CA THR A 469 11.73 61.30 -66.80
C THR A 469 10.31 61.22 -66.24
N GLN A 470 10.13 60.71 -65.02
CA GLN A 470 8.81 60.56 -64.43
C GLN A 470 8.33 61.89 -63.83
N LEU A 471 7.04 62.18 -64.01
CA LEU A 471 6.38 63.36 -63.44
C LEU A 471 5.67 62.95 -62.15
N LEU A 472 6.00 63.64 -61.05
CA LEU A 472 5.40 63.43 -59.73
C LEU A 472 4.57 64.65 -59.36
N ASP A 473 3.24 64.58 -59.54
CA ASP A 473 2.33 65.65 -59.12
C ASP A 473 2.31 65.75 -57.58
N PRO A 474 2.52 66.92 -56.93
CA PRO A 474 2.66 68.29 -57.48
C PRO A 474 4.10 68.82 -57.64
N VAL A 475 5.11 67.98 -57.41
CA VAL A 475 6.53 68.35 -57.41
C VAL A 475 7.09 68.56 -58.83
N GLY A 476 6.53 67.86 -59.83
CA GLY A 476 7.05 67.82 -61.19
C GLY A 476 8.15 66.79 -61.37
N HIS A 477 9.22 67.13 -62.09
CA HIS A 477 10.36 66.23 -62.30
C HIS A 477 11.33 66.26 -61.14
N VAL A 478 11.69 65.09 -60.62
CA VAL A 478 12.70 64.89 -59.57
C VAL A 478 13.92 64.23 -60.19
N SER A 479 15.12 64.67 -59.83
CA SER A 479 16.37 64.02 -60.24
C SER A 479 17.13 63.46 -59.04
N VAL A 480 18.01 62.50 -59.31
CA VAL A 480 18.95 61.97 -58.32
C VAL A 480 20.36 62.12 -58.85
N SER A 481 21.30 62.34 -57.93
CA SER A 481 22.73 62.15 -58.20
C SER A 481 23.14 60.78 -57.70
N VAL A 482 24.04 60.11 -58.42
CA VAL A 482 24.49 58.75 -58.08
C VAL A 482 26.01 58.66 -58.05
N GLY A 483 26.57 58.12 -56.97
CA GLY A 483 27.97 57.74 -56.86
C GLY A 483 28.14 56.24 -56.95
N VAL A 484 29.09 55.78 -57.75
CA VAL A 484 29.37 54.36 -57.99
C VAL A 484 30.77 54.03 -57.50
N ALA A 485 30.90 52.95 -56.72
CA ALA A 485 32.17 52.35 -56.36
C ALA A 485 32.09 50.82 -56.46
N HIS A 486 33.23 50.16 -56.49
CA HIS A 486 33.30 48.70 -56.57
C HIS A 486 34.23 48.11 -55.52
N TYR A 487 33.77 47.04 -54.87
CA TYR A 487 34.53 46.24 -53.93
C TYR A 487 34.83 44.85 -54.53
N PRO A 488 36.09 44.36 -54.49
CA PRO A 488 37.25 44.91 -53.77
C PRO A 488 38.23 45.70 -54.66
N THR A 489 37.88 46.00 -55.92
CA THR A 489 38.84 46.51 -56.94
C THR A 489 39.65 47.72 -56.50
N PHE A 490 39.06 48.63 -55.72
CA PHE A 490 39.70 49.88 -55.33
C PHE A 490 40.12 49.93 -53.86
N ASP A 491 39.56 49.06 -53.00
CA ASP A 491 39.98 48.91 -51.61
C ASP A 491 39.54 47.53 -51.07
N ALA A 492 40.35 46.95 -50.18
CA ALA A 492 40.05 45.69 -49.51
C ALA A 492 39.08 45.87 -48.31
N ASP A 493 38.71 47.10 -47.96
CA ASP A 493 37.70 47.40 -46.94
C ASP A 493 36.36 47.88 -47.55
N ALA A 494 35.29 47.13 -47.31
CA ALA A 494 33.94 47.44 -47.78
C ALA A 494 33.41 48.79 -47.24
N GLU A 495 33.78 49.16 -46.01
CA GLU A 495 33.43 50.48 -45.44
C GLU A 495 34.13 51.62 -46.19
N GLN A 496 35.36 51.37 -46.64
CA GLN A 496 36.09 52.33 -47.45
C GLN A 496 35.49 52.43 -48.85
N ALA A 497 35.03 51.32 -49.45
CA ALA A 497 34.31 51.33 -50.73
C ALA A 497 32.98 52.12 -50.65
N LEU A 498 32.23 52.02 -49.55
CA LEU A 498 31.06 52.87 -49.28
C LEU A 498 31.44 54.35 -49.28
N ARG A 499 32.51 54.71 -48.55
CA ARG A 499 33.03 56.09 -48.53
C ARG A 499 33.46 56.58 -49.93
N MET A 500 33.93 55.69 -50.80
CA MET A 500 34.25 56.05 -52.18
C MET A 500 32.99 56.28 -53.04
N ALA A 501 31.93 55.50 -52.82
CA ALA A 501 30.64 55.76 -53.46
C ALA A 501 30.07 57.12 -53.02
N ASP A 502 30.15 57.45 -51.73
CA ASP A 502 29.74 58.76 -51.21
C ASP A 502 30.57 59.91 -51.80
N LYS A 503 31.89 59.73 -51.97
CA LYS A 503 32.74 60.72 -52.65
C LYS A 503 32.35 60.91 -54.10
N ALA A 504 32.08 59.83 -54.83
CA ALA A 504 31.60 59.92 -56.21
C ALA A 504 30.23 60.62 -56.29
N LEU A 505 29.34 60.35 -55.34
CA LEU A 505 28.04 61.03 -55.23
C LEU A 505 28.22 62.53 -54.98
N TYR A 506 29.15 62.90 -54.11
CA TYR A 506 29.51 64.30 -53.87
C TYR A 506 30.02 64.99 -55.16
N MET A 507 30.90 64.33 -55.92
CA MET A 507 31.36 64.82 -57.22
C MET A 507 30.22 64.98 -58.23
N ALA A 508 29.27 64.04 -58.26
CA ALA A 508 28.09 64.13 -59.11
C ALA A 508 27.26 65.39 -58.79
N LYS A 509 27.13 65.72 -57.49
CA LYS A 509 26.43 66.93 -57.04
C LYS A 509 27.16 68.23 -57.41
N GLU A 510 28.47 68.29 -57.28
CA GLU A 510 29.27 69.48 -57.62
C GLU A 510 29.31 69.76 -59.12
N GLN A 511 29.34 68.71 -59.95
CA GLN A 511 29.44 68.88 -61.39
C GLN A 511 28.12 69.27 -62.07
N GLY A 512 27.06 69.56 -61.30
CA GLY A 512 25.79 70.05 -61.82
C GLY A 512 24.59 69.14 -61.54
N ARG A 513 24.74 68.11 -60.69
CA ARG A 513 23.68 67.16 -60.29
C ARG A 513 23.11 66.35 -61.47
N ASN A 514 22.08 65.54 -61.20
CA ASN A 514 21.40 64.68 -62.17
C ASN A 514 22.36 63.86 -63.05
N ARG A 515 23.35 63.22 -62.42
CA ARG A 515 24.36 62.39 -63.10
C ARG A 515 24.85 61.26 -62.22
N SER A 516 25.43 60.25 -62.85
CA SER A 516 26.16 59.18 -62.17
C SER A 516 27.66 59.38 -62.35
N VAL A 517 28.43 59.16 -61.29
CA VAL A 517 29.88 59.27 -61.27
C VAL A 517 30.48 58.01 -60.67
N THR A 518 31.55 57.47 -61.26
CA THR A 518 32.29 56.32 -60.72
C THR A 518 33.59 56.76 -60.04
N TYR A 519 33.95 56.15 -58.92
CA TYR A 519 35.25 56.33 -58.27
C TYR A 519 36.26 55.23 -58.67
N PRO A 520 37.53 55.56 -58.97
CA PRO A 520 38.08 56.91 -59.10
C PRO A 520 37.54 57.61 -60.35
N TYR A 521 37.33 58.91 -60.25
CA TYR A 521 36.86 59.74 -61.37
C TYR A 521 37.89 59.70 -62.49
N ARG A 522 37.46 59.29 -63.69
CA ARG A 522 38.31 59.27 -64.89
C ARG A 522 38.22 60.57 -65.67
#